data_AF-A0A3A6PKA4-F1
#
_entry.id   AF-A0A3A6PKA4-F1
#
_cell.length_a   1.000
_cell.length_b   1.000
_cell.length_c   1.000
_cell.angle_alpha   90.00
_cell.angle_beta   90.00
_cell.angle_gamma   90.00
#
_symmetry.space_group_name_H-M   'P 1'
#
loop_
_entity.id
_entity.type
_entity.pdbx_description
1 polymer ?
#
loop_
_entity_poly.entity_id
_entity_poly.type
_entity_poly.pdbx_seq_one_letter_code
_entity_poly.pdbx_strand_id
1 'polypeptide(L)' 'MIEELCNSKAEEFRLLGYEHVDGKEIWDCVNAKYAKTGQPELHQLVNDILSLKITQFMNFMTLSAFKGNPF' A
#
# COMPACT_ATOMS: atom_id res chain seq x y z
N MET A 1 -13.80 -5.97 -2.19
CA MET A 1 -13.05 -5.87 -3.47
C MET A 1 -11.71 -5.17 -3.26
N ILE A 2 -11.65 -3.90 -2.85
CA ILE A 2 -10.37 -3.21 -2.63
C ILE A 2 -9.53 -3.90 -1.55
N GLU A 3 -10.16 -4.28 -0.44
CA GLU A 3 -9.51 -5.06 0.63
C GLU A 3 -8.87 -6.35 0.11
N GLU A 4 -9.60 -7.12 -0.71
CA GLU A 4 -9.07 -8.35 -1.35
C GLU A 4 -7.85 -8.07 -2.24
N LEU A 5 -7.85 -6.97 -3.01
CA LEU A 5 -6.71 -6.58 -3.84
C LEU A 5 -5.50 -6.19 -2.99
N CYS A 6 -5.73 -5.47 -1.88
CA CYS A 6 -4.67 -5.12 -0.95
C CYS A 6 -4.09 -6.36 -0.26
N ASN A 7 -4.94 -7.30 0.17
CA ASN A 7 -4.51 -8.57 0.76
C ASN A 7 -3.71 -9.40 -0.23
N SER A 8 -4.17 -9.51 -1.48
CA SER A 8 -3.44 -10.21 -2.55
C SER A 8 -2.07 -9.58 -2.84
N LYS A 9 -1.98 -8.24 -2.85
CA LYS A 9 -0.69 -7.55 -3.02
C LYS A 9 0.22 -7.74 -1.80
N ALA A 10 -0.32 -7.77 -0.59
CA ALA A 10 0.44 -8.07 0.60
C ALA A 10 0.98 -9.52 0.57
N GLU A 11 0.20 -10.49 0.10
CA GLU A 11 0.66 -11.86 -0.15
C GLU A 11 1.82 -11.91 -1.15
N GLU A 12 1.73 -11.17 -2.26
CA GLU A 12 2.82 -11.05 -3.22
C GLU A 12 4.10 -10.52 -2.57
N PHE A 13 4.02 -9.49 -1.74
CA PHE A 13 5.19 -8.96 -1.03
C PHE A 13 5.75 -9.94 0.00
N ARG A 14 4.89 -10.70 0.70
CA ARG A 14 5.32 -11.78 1.60
C ARG A 14 6.07 -12.87 0.84
N LEU A 15 5.61 -13.25 -0.36
CA LEU A 15 6.31 -14.20 -1.22
C LEU A 15 7.69 -13.69 -1.70
N LEU A 16 7.87 -12.37 -1.76
CA LEU A 16 9.16 -11.74 -2.05
C LEU A 16 10.08 -11.61 -0.81
N GLY A 17 9.67 -12.13 0.36
CA GLY A 17 10.45 -12.14 1.59
C GLY A 17 10.11 -11.04 2.59
N TYR A 18 9.03 -10.28 2.37
CA TYR A 18 8.58 -9.23 3.30
C TYR A 18 7.47 -9.79 4.20
N GLU A 19 7.86 -10.60 5.19
CA GLU A 19 6.97 -11.50 5.94
C GLU A 19 5.84 -10.81 6.73
N HIS A 20 6.01 -9.54 7.09
CA HIS A 20 5.09 -8.82 7.98
C HIS A 20 4.21 -7.79 7.28
N VAL A 21 4.15 -7.78 5.95
CA VAL A 21 3.28 -6.85 5.22
C VAL A 21 1.82 -7.24 5.40
N ASP A 22 0.96 -6.28 5.71
CA ASP A 22 -0.49 -6.46 5.80
C ASP A 22 -1.26 -5.65 4.73
N GLY A 23 -2.51 -6.05 4.44
CA GLY A 23 -3.34 -5.38 3.43
C GLY A 23 -3.73 -3.94 3.80
N LYS A 24 -3.82 -3.62 5.09
CA LYS A 24 -4.11 -2.25 5.57
C LYS A 24 -2.91 -1.34 5.30
N GLU A 25 -1.68 -1.78 5.49
CA GLU A 25 -0.47 -1.04 5.14
C GLU A 25 -0.39 -0.77 3.63
N ILE A 26 -0.77 -1.75 2.80
CA ILE A 26 -0.90 -1.55 1.35
C ILE A 26 -1.92 -0.45 1.04
N TRP A 27 -3.09 -0.51 1.68
CA TRP A 27 -4.12 0.51 1.52
C TRP A 27 -3.62 1.89 1.95
N ASP A 28 -2.99 2.00 3.12
CA ASP A 28 -2.48 3.26 3.66
C ASP A 28 -1.42 3.86 2.72
N CYS A 29 -0.54 3.03 2.16
CA CYS A 29 0.46 3.44 1.18
C CYS A 29 -0.17 4.02 -0.09
N VAL A 30 -1.20 3.35 -0.63
CA VAL A 30 -1.90 3.78 -1.84
C VAL A 30 -2.74 5.03 -1.56
N ASN A 31 -3.52 5.04 -0.48
CA ASN A 31 -4.40 6.13 -0.08
C ASN A 31 -3.62 7.41 0.26
N ALA A 32 -2.38 7.30 0.74
CA ALA A 32 -1.50 8.44 0.97
C ALA A 32 -1.23 9.27 -0.30
N LYS A 33 -1.28 8.67 -1.50
CA LYS A 33 -1.19 9.40 -2.77
C LYS A 33 -2.35 10.38 -2.97
N TYR A 34 -3.52 10.02 -2.47
CA TYR A 34 -4.78 10.71 -2.72
C TYR A 34 -5.16 11.71 -1.63
N ALA A 35 -4.41 11.75 -0.52
CA ALA A 35 -4.66 12.65 0.60
C ALA A 35 -4.77 14.14 0.21
N LYS A 36 -4.13 14.55 -0.89
CA LYS A 36 -4.17 15.94 -1.39
C LYS A 36 -5.03 16.12 -2.64
N THR A 37 -5.25 15.07 -3.42
CA THR A 37 -5.91 15.14 -4.73
C THR A 37 -7.37 14.72 -4.68
N GLY A 38 -7.81 14.08 -3.59
CA GLY A 38 -9.13 13.47 -3.48
C GLY A 38 -9.15 12.05 -4.04
N GLN A 39 -10.28 11.38 -3.86
CA GLN A 39 -10.47 9.97 -4.22
C GLN A 39 -10.43 9.79 -5.76
N PRO A 40 -9.65 8.82 -6.26
CA PRO A 40 -9.57 8.53 -7.69
C PRO A 40 -10.77 7.70 -8.17
N GLU A 41 -10.86 7.52 -9.49
CA GLU A 41 -11.77 6.55 -10.09
C GLU A 41 -11.35 5.09 -9.76
N LEU A 42 -12.31 4.17 -9.73
CA LEU A 42 -12.06 2.77 -9.34
C LEU A 42 -10.95 2.10 -10.15
N HIS A 43 -10.92 2.32 -11.47
CA HIS A 43 -9.92 1.71 -12.34
C HIS A 43 -8.49 2.20 -12.03
N GLN A 44 -8.34 3.46 -11.60
CA GLN A 44 -7.05 4.02 -11.18
C GLN A 44 -6.63 3.41 -9.85
N LEU A 45 -7.56 3.27 -8.91
CA LEU A 45 -7.28 2.66 -7.61
C LEU A 45 -6.83 1.20 -7.75
N VAL A 46 -7.51 0.42 -8.59
CA VAL A 46 -7.14 -0.96 -8.90
C VAL A 46 -5.76 -1.02 -9.54
N ASN A 47 -5.49 -0.16 -10.53
CA ASN A 47 -4.17 -0.08 -11.16
C ASN A 47 -3.08 0.26 -10.15
N ASP A 48 -3.31 1.24 -9.28
CA ASP A 48 -2.32 1.70 -8.31
C ASP A 48 -2.00 0.66 -7.23
N ILE A 49 -2.98 -0.18 -6.86
CA ILE A 49 -2.75 -1.33 -5.97
C ILE A 49 -1.95 -2.41 -6.70
N LEU A 50 -2.40 -2.84 -7.89
CA LEU A 50 -1.79 -3.97 -8.60
C LEU A 50 -0.40 -3.65 -9.17
N SER A 51 -0.13 -2.38 -9.50
CA SER A 51 1.17 -1.89 -9.97
C SER A 51 2.09 -1.40 -8.85
N LEU A 52 1.66 -1.47 -7.59
CA LEU A 52 2.46 -1.03 -6.45
C LEU A 52 3.78 -1.81 -6.39
N LYS A 53 4.89 -1.07 -6.41
CA LYS A 53 6.24 -1.64 -6.29
C LYS A 53 6.64 -1.74 -4.83
N ILE A 54 7.32 -2.84 -4.49
CA ILE A 54 7.84 -3.05 -3.14
C ILE A 54 8.75 -1.91 -2.66
N THR A 55 9.57 -1.33 -3.54
CA THR A 55 10.43 -0.19 -3.21
C THR A 55 9.64 1.05 -2.80
N GLN A 56 8.51 1.31 -3.46
CA GLN A 56 7.62 2.40 -3.11
C GLN A 56 6.97 2.16 -1.74
N PHE A 57 6.52 0.93 -1.49
CA PHE A 57 5.96 0.52 -0.21
C PHE A 57 6.97 0.68 0.93
N MET A 58 8.19 0.18 0.77
CA MET A 58 9.24 0.30 1.80
C MET A 58 9.63 1.75 2.09
N ASN A 59 9.67 2.61 1.07
CA ASN A 59 9.88 4.04 1.27
C ASN A 59 8.76 4.67 2.10
N PHE A 60 7.50 4.30 1.82
CA PHE A 60 6.36 4.75 2.60
C PHE A 60 6.46 4.29 4.06
N MET A 61 6.72 3.01 4.32
CA MET A 61 6.86 2.46 5.68
C MET A 61 7.97 3.15 6.47
N THR A 62 9.12 3.36 5.82
CA THR A 62 10.26 4.07 6.41
C THR A 62 9.87 5.49 6.84
N LEU A 63 9.21 6.25 5.96
CA LEU A 63 8.73 7.61 6.27
C LEU A 63 7.68 7.62 7.37
N SER A 64 6.78 6.64 7.40
CA SER A 64 5.74 6.51 8.45
C SER A 64 6.36 6.25 9.82
N ALA A 65 7.39 5.41 9.90
CA ALA A 65 8.15 5.16 11.13
C ALA A 65 8.83 6.42 11.66
N PHE A 66 9.42 7.25 10.79
CA PHE A 66 10.02 8.53 11.18
C PHE A 66 9.00 9.57 11.67
N LYS A 67 7.76 9.51 11.16
CA LYS A 67 6.69 10.43 11.55
C LYS A 67 6.06 10.10 12.90
N GLY A 68 6.50 9.04 13.57
CA GLY A 68 6.00 8.67 14.89
C GLY A 68 4.53 8.22 14.87
N ASN A 69 4.05 7.68 13.74
CA ASN A 69 2.78 6.97 13.69
C ASN A 69 3.11 5.46 13.75
N PRO A 70 3.34 4.89 14.95
CA PRO A 70 3.51 3.45 15.09
C PRO A 70 2.15 2.81 14.77
N PHE A 71 2.16 1.94 13.76
CA PHE A 71 1.17 0.88 13.44
C PHE A 71 -0.22 0.93 14.11
#